data_AF-A0A139NA80-F1
#
_entry.id   AF-A0A139NA80-F1
#
_cell.length_a   1.000
_cell.length_b   1.000
_cell.length_c   1.000
_cell.angle_alpha   90.00
_cell.angle_beta   90.00
_cell.angle_gamma   90.00
#
_symmetry.space_group_name_H-M   'P 1'
#
loop_
_entity.id
_entity.type
_entity.pdbx_description
1 polymer ?
#
loop_
_entity_poly.entity_id
_entity_poly.type
_entity_poly.pdbx_seq_one_letter_code
_entity_poly.pdbx_strand_id
1 'polypeptide(L)'
;MQEKYTGGDIVIQACADDEQVAFHAVRNLVRKARNTVTMKWSQSGFAAIGDRMSTPRNLFGFKDGTANVTKEKDFDKVIWTDSDDWMKGGTYMAVRRIQMFLETWDRTNLQEQENTFGRYKESGAPFGKKDEFDEVDLDLLPVDSHVRLAKEVNKPIYRRSYSYSDGIVEKTGQFDTGLLFLAFQRNPDSFVKVQTNLGAQDKMNEYVTHIGSGLFACFAGVKKGEYLGQKLFE
;
A
#
# COMPACT_ATOMS: atom_id res chain seq x y z
N MET A 1 14.76 -9.45 2.56
CA MET A 1 13.89 -8.86 3.61
C MET A 1 14.72 -8.58 4.85
N GLN A 2 14.54 -7.41 5.46
CA GLN A 2 15.23 -7.01 6.68
C GLN A 2 14.31 -7.30 7.88
N GLU A 3 14.83 -8.04 8.86
CA GLU A 3 14.05 -8.44 10.04
C GLU A 3 13.50 -7.24 10.83
N LYS A 4 14.29 -6.16 10.90
CA LYS A 4 13.92 -4.90 11.57
C LYS A 4 12.70 -4.19 10.96
N TYR A 5 12.21 -4.60 9.80
CA TYR A 5 11.01 -4.04 9.15
C TYR A 5 9.97 -5.11 8.82
N THR A 6 10.04 -6.28 9.46
CA THR A 6 9.22 -7.44 9.07
C THR A 6 8.45 -8.02 10.25
N GLY A 7 7.17 -8.34 10.03
CA GLY A 7 6.29 -9.01 10.98
C GLY A 7 5.91 -8.15 12.18
N GLY A 8 5.59 -8.82 13.29
CA GLY A 8 5.01 -8.24 14.50
C GLY A 8 3.70 -8.94 14.84
N ASP A 9 3.36 -8.98 16.14
CA ASP A 9 2.13 -9.64 16.60
C ASP A 9 0.91 -8.71 16.48
N ILE A 10 1.13 -7.41 16.62
CA ILE A 10 0.11 -6.35 16.58
C ILE A 10 0.61 -5.23 15.67
N VAL A 11 -0.28 -4.71 14.82
CA VAL A 11 -0.06 -3.50 14.01
C VAL A 11 -0.98 -2.38 14.48
N ILE A 12 -0.47 -1.17 14.54
CA ILE A 12 -1.25 0.05 14.76
C ILE A 12 -0.98 0.98 13.57
N GLN A 13 -2.03 1.29 12.80
CA GLN A 13 -1.98 2.34 11.78
C GLN A 13 -2.75 3.56 12.29
N ALA A 14 -2.05 4.66 12.54
CA ALA A 14 -2.65 5.96 12.83
C ALA A 14 -2.48 6.89 11.64
N CYS A 15 -3.56 7.52 11.19
CA CYS A 15 -3.56 8.45 10.07
C CYS A 15 -4.21 9.76 10.51
N ALA A 16 -3.58 10.88 10.18
CA ALA A 16 -4.13 12.22 10.35
C ALA A 16 -3.54 13.13 9.27
N ASP A 17 -4.20 14.26 9.02
CA ASP A 17 -3.68 15.31 8.13
C ASP A 17 -2.52 16.10 8.78
N ASP A 18 -2.29 15.88 10.08
CA ASP A 18 -1.19 16.45 10.86
C ASP A 18 -0.33 15.31 11.45
N GLU A 19 0.97 15.34 11.15
CA GLU A 19 1.90 14.29 11.59
C GLU A 19 2.05 14.24 13.12
N GLN A 20 2.02 15.37 13.80
CA GLN A 20 2.13 15.45 15.26
C GLN A 20 0.91 14.80 15.93
N VAL A 21 -0.29 14.96 15.34
CA VAL A 21 -1.51 14.29 15.80
C VAL A 21 -1.40 12.77 15.61
N ALA A 22 -0.97 12.31 14.43
CA ALA A 22 -0.78 10.88 14.17
C ALA A 22 0.26 10.26 15.13
N PHE A 23 1.41 10.92 15.30
CA PHE A 23 2.44 10.50 16.23
C PHE A 23 1.94 10.48 17.68
N HIS A 24 1.22 11.50 18.11
CA HIS A 24 0.66 11.59 19.45
C HIS A 24 -0.27 10.40 19.74
N ALA A 25 -1.11 10.00 18.78
CA ALA A 25 -2.00 8.84 18.94
C ALA A 25 -1.21 7.53 19.18
N VAL A 26 -0.26 7.21 18.30
CA VAL A 26 0.57 5.99 18.43
C VAL A 26 1.35 5.99 19.74
N ARG A 27 2.02 7.10 20.08
CA ARG A 27 2.81 7.23 21.31
C ARG A 27 1.97 6.98 22.56
N ASN A 28 0.73 7.48 22.59
CA ASN A 28 -0.16 7.28 23.74
C ASN A 28 -0.66 5.84 23.87
N LEU A 29 -0.99 5.19 22.76
CA LEU A 29 -1.42 3.78 22.73
C LEU A 29 -0.29 2.86 23.21
N VAL A 30 0.91 3.01 22.64
CA VAL A 30 2.09 2.21 23.04
C VAL A 30 2.43 2.43 24.51
N ARG A 31 2.38 3.68 24.99
CA ARG A 31 2.67 4.01 26.40
C ARG A 31 1.76 3.26 27.38
N LYS A 32 0.48 3.04 27.03
CA LYS A 32 -0.46 2.30 27.87
C LYS A 32 -0.14 0.81 27.95
N ALA A 33 0.45 0.24 26.91
CA ALA A 33 0.78 -1.18 26.82
C ALA A 33 2.24 -1.52 27.15
N ARG A 34 3.07 -0.53 27.55
CA ARG A 34 4.53 -0.65 27.69
C ARG A 34 5.04 -1.78 28.61
N ASN A 35 4.20 -2.29 29.52
CA ASN A 35 4.56 -3.37 30.43
C ASN A 35 4.25 -4.76 29.85
N THR A 36 3.60 -4.83 28.69
CA THR A 36 3.08 -6.07 28.08
C THR A 36 3.52 -6.20 26.63
N VAL A 37 3.76 -5.10 25.92
CA VAL A 37 4.21 -5.10 24.52
C VAL A 37 5.53 -4.35 24.36
N THR A 38 6.35 -4.79 23.41
CA THR A 38 7.55 -4.09 22.96
C THR A 38 7.36 -3.61 21.52
N MET A 39 7.89 -2.43 21.19
CA MET A 39 7.84 -1.96 19.80
C MET A 39 8.86 -2.75 18.97
N LYS A 40 8.38 -3.46 17.94
CA LYS A 40 9.25 -4.19 17.01
C LYS A 40 9.87 -3.25 15.97
N TRP A 41 9.04 -2.40 15.36
CA TRP A 41 9.45 -1.37 14.41
C TRP A 41 8.35 -0.31 14.28
N SER A 42 8.71 0.85 13.76
CA SER A 42 7.80 1.96 13.46
C SER A 42 8.28 2.63 12.18
N GLN A 43 7.35 3.18 11.41
CA GLN A 43 7.67 3.88 10.17
C GLN A 43 6.63 4.97 9.92
N SER A 44 7.10 6.22 9.89
CA SER A 44 6.30 7.36 9.43
C SER A 44 6.24 7.37 7.91
N GLY A 45 5.14 7.89 7.37
CA GLY A 45 4.95 8.10 5.95
C GLY A 45 3.97 9.25 5.70
N PHE A 46 3.93 9.71 4.45
CA PHE A 46 3.11 10.83 4.01
C PHE A 46 2.45 10.52 2.67
N ALA A 47 1.31 11.14 2.43
CA ALA A 47 0.67 11.21 1.13
C ALA A 47 0.18 12.65 0.94
N ALA A 48 0.25 13.17 -0.27
CA ALA A 48 -0.24 14.51 -0.54
C ALA A 48 -1.75 14.59 -0.24
N ILE A 49 -2.16 15.57 0.58
CA ILE A 49 -3.58 15.87 0.82
C ILE A 49 -4.24 16.36 -0.49
N GLY A 50 -3.47 17.08 -1.32
CA GLY A 50 -3.93 17.63 -2.59
C GLY A 50 -5.14 18.55 -2.41
N ASP A 51 -6.02 18.54 -3.41
CA ASP A 51 -7.37 19.14 -3.37
C ASP A 51 -8.43 18.17 -2.81
N ARG A 52 -8.01 16.99 -2.34
CA ARG A 52 -8.84 15.85 -1.92
C ARG A 52 -9.77 15.26 -3.00
N MET A 53 -9.67 15.74 -4.24
CA MET A 53 -10.47 15.31 -5.38
C MET A 53 -9.63 14.53 -6.39
N SER A 54 -8.40 14.99 -6.61
CA SER A 54 -7.42 14.40 -7.50
C SER A 54 -6.69 13.24 -6.82
N THR A 55 -6.40 12.18 -7.58
CA THR A 55 -5.59 11.06 -7.10
C THR A 55 -4.20 11.55 -6.69
N PRO A 56 -3.72 11.24 -5.46
CA PRO A 56 -2.41 11.66 -5.00
C PRO A 56 -1.30 11.01 -5.82
N ARG A 57 -0.10 11.61 -5.82
CA ARG A 57 1.08 11.06 -6.50
C ARG A 57 2.06 10.43 -5.50
N ASN A 58 2.72 9.36 -5.92
CA ASN A 58 3.85 8.77 -5.19
C ASN A 58 5.18 9.44 -5.58
N LEU A 59 6.30 8.97 -5.01
CA LEU A 59 7.63 9.55 -5.25
C LEU A 59 8.19 9.33 -6.66
N PHE A 60 7.63 8.41 -7.45
CA PHE A 60 7.94 8.32 -8.88
C PHE A 60 7.18 9.37 -9.70
N GLY A 61 6.26 10.11 -9.08
CA GLY A 61 5.45 11.15 -9.68
C GLY A 61 4.21 10.62 -10.40
N PHE A 62 3.85 9.35 -10.23
CA PHE A 62 2.65 8.75 -10.83
C PHE A 62 1.47 8.85 -9.86
N LYS A 63 0.25 9.00 -10.40
CA LYS A 63 -0.99 8.93 -9.63
C LYS A 63 -1.14 7.53 -9.03
N ASP A 64 -1.43 7.47 -7.73
CA ASP A 64 -1.42 6.24 -6.95
C ASP A 64 -2.77 6.05 -6.23
N GLY A 65 -3.60 5.16 -6.79
CA GLY A 65 -4.92 4.82 -6.24
C GLY A 65 -6.06 4.82 -7.27
N THR A 66 -5.79 5.21 -8.52
CA THR A 66 -6.78 5.33 -9.61
C THR A 66 -7.77 4.17 -9.73
N ALA A 67 -7.29 2.93 -9.62
CA ALA A 67 -8.10 1.73 -9.83
C ALA A 67 -8.77 1.17 -8.56
N ASN A 68 -8.64 1.85 -7.41
CA ASN A 68 -9.31 1.41 -6.19
C ASN A 68 -10.84 1.49 -6.34
N VAL A 69 -11.54 0.58 -5.67
CA VAL A 69 -12.98 0.73 -5.48
C VAL A 69 -13.27 1.99 -4.66
N THR A 70 -14.22 2.81 -5.13
CA THR A 70 -14.61 4.08 -4.47
C THR A 70 -16.01 4.07 -3.91
N LYS A 71 -16.85 3.12 -4.35
CA LYS A 71 -18.26 3.00 -3.93
C LYS A 71 -18.38 1.99 -2.81
N GLU A 72 -19.03 2.38 -1.72
CA GLU A 72 -19.21 1.56 -0.53
C GLU A 72 -19.85 0.19 -0.82
N LYS A 73 -20.82 0.14 -1.73
CA LYS A 73 -21.48 -1.10 -2.19
C LYS A 73 -20.53 -2.15 -2.79
N ASP A 74 -19.33 -1.74 -3.20
CA ASP A 74 -18.33 -2.62 -3.80
C ASP A 74 -17.23 -3.01 -2.78
N PHE A 75 -17.23 -2.42 -1.58
CA PHE A 75 -16.24 -2.74 -0.53
C PHE A 75 -16.41 -4.17 -0.01
N ASP A 76 -17.63 -4.68 0.13
CA ASP A 76 -17.88 -6.07 0.55
C ASP A 76 -17.26 -7.10 -0.42
N LYS A 77 -17.07 -6.74 -1.68
CA LYS A 77 -16.47 -7.63 -2.69
C LYS A 77 -14.95 -7.68 -2.57
N VAL A 78 -14.32 -6.65 -1.99
CA VAL A 78 -12.86 -6.45 -2.04
C VAL A 78 -12.23 -6.45 -0.66
N ILE A 79 -12.80 -5.73 0.31
CA ILE A 79 -12.18 -5.36 1.58
C ILE A 79 -12.69 -6.25 2.72
N TRP A 80 -14.01 -6.33 2.89
CA TRP A 80 -14.58 -6.90 4.10
C TRP A 80 -14.70 -8.43 4.03
N THR A 81 -14.30 -9.09 5.11
CA THR A 81 -14.46 -10.53 5.30
C THR A 81 -15.92 -10.89 5.60
N ASP A 82 -16.37 -11.99 5.02
CA ASP A 82 -17.66 -12.63 5.23
C ASP A 82 -17.57 -13.90 6.08
N SER A 83 -16.49 -14.07 6.86
CA SER A 83 -16.28 -15.24 7.71
C SER A 83 -17.36 -15.38 8.79
N ASP A 84 -17.56 -16.61 9.28
CA ASP A 84 -18.52 -16.92 10.34
C ASP A 84 -17.91 -16.80 11.75
N ASP A 85 -16.68 -16.31 11.88
CA ASP A 85 -15.93 -16.17 13.12
C ASP A 85 -15.70 -14.70 13.53
N TRP A 86 -14.76 -14.46 14.43
CA TRP A 86 -14.36 -13.14 14.92
C TRP A 86 -13.88 -12.20 13.81
N MET A 87 -13.48 -12.73 12.65
CA MET A 87 -13.09 -11.92 11.51
C MET A 87 -14.28 -11.31 10.78
N LYS A 88 -15.54 -11.70 11.00
CA LYS A 88 -16.69 -11.15 10.25
C LYS A 88 -16.75 -9.62 10.25
N GLY A 89 -16.67 -9.00 9.07
CA GLY A 89 -16.63 -7.54 8.92
C GLY A 89 -15.27 -6.90 9.20
N GLY A 90 -14.22 -7.70 9.37
CA GLY A 90 -12.82 -7.30 9.41
C GLY A 90 -12.18 -7.31 8.01
N THR A 91 -10.86 -7.26 7.94
CA THR A 91 -10.09 -7.32 6.68
C THR A 91 -8.70 -7.86 6.94
N TYR A 92 -8.00 -8.32 5.91
CA TYR A 92 -6.56 -8.57 5.99
C TYR A 92 -5.80 -7.36 5.48
N MET A 93 -4.74 -6.99 6.18
CA MET A 93 -3.84 -5.89 5.84
C MET A 93 -2.48 -6.45 5.45
N ALA A 94 -2.11 -6.29 4.17
CA ALA A 94 -0.77 -6.57 3.69
C ALA A 94 0.08 -5.30 3.77
N VAL A 95 1.31 -5.43 4.28
CA VAL A 95 2.26 -4.34 4.44
C VAL A 95 3.55 -4.69 3.71
N ARG A 96 4.08 -3.77 2.92
CA ARG A 96 5.44 -3.86 2.37
C ARG A 96 6.15 -2.51 2.53
N ARG A 97 7.36 -2.52 3.11
CA ARG A 97 8.28 -1.39 2.99
C ARG A 97 9.06 -1.59 1.70
N ILE A 98 8.73 -0.79 0.69
CA ILE A 98 9.31 -0.87 -0.64
C ILE A 98 10.23 0.33 -0.81
N GLN A 99 11.53 0.09 -0.87
CA GLN A 99 12.49 1.15 -1.18
C GLN A 99 12.39 1.49 -2.68
N MET A 100 12.43 2.77 -3.01
CA MET A 100 12.41 3.29 -4.38
C MET A 100 13.76 3.95 -4.69
N PHE A 101 14.38 3.56 -5.80
CA PHE A 101 15.68 4.07 -6.24
C PHE A 101 15.50 5.32 -7.11
N LEU A 102 15.24 6.46 -6.46
CA LEU A 102 14.88 7.72 -7.14
C LEU A 102 15.98 8.20 -8.09
N GLU A 103 17.26 8.06 -7.74
CA GLU A 103 18.37 8.49 -8.60
C GLU A 103 18.44 7.70 -9.91
N THR A 104 18.09 6.42 -9.88
CA THR A 104 17.98 5.57 -11.09
C THR A 104 16.74 5.95 -11.88
N TRP A 105 15.62 6.15 -11.19
CA TRP A 105 14.34 6.53 -11.79
C TRP A 105 14.41 7.87 -12.52
N ASP A 106 15.00 8.89 -11.90
CA ASP A 106 15.05 10.25 -12.43
C ASP A 106 15.97 10.38 -13.65
N ARG A 107 16.87 9.42 -13.87
CA ARG A 107 17.69 9.30 -15.09
C ARG A 107 17.00 8.54 -16.22
N THR A 108 15.91 7.84 -15.91
CA THR A 108 15.11 7.12 -16.89
C THR A 108 14.26 8.11 -17.66
N ASN A 109 14.26 8.02 -18.99
CA ASN A 109 13.46 8.92 -19.82
C ASN A 109 11.95 8.69 -19.58
N LEU A 110 11.13 9.71 -19.88
CA LEU A 110 9.69 9.66 -19.61
C LEU A 110 8.98 8.46 -20.27
N GLN A 111 9.32 8.14 -21.51
CA GLN A 111 8.70 7.02 -22.23
C GLN A 111 8.94 5.70 -21.50
N GLU A 112 10.16 5.49 -21.00
CA GLU A 112 10.49 4.29 -20.23
C GLU A 112 9.83 4.27 -18.86
N GLN A 113 9.71 5.42 -18.19
CA GLN A 113 8.94 5.52 -16.95
C GLN A 113 7.46 5.14 -17.17
N GLU A 114 6.85 5.66 -18.24
CA GLU A 114 5.46 5.35 -18.61
C GLU A 114 5.30 3.88 -19.04
N ASN A 115 6.27 3.31 -19.76
CA ASN A 115 6.28 1.90 -20.12
C ASN A 115 6.34 0.98 -18.88
N THR A 116 7.10 1.36 -17.84
CA THR A 116 7.16 0.63 -16.56
C THR A 116 5.79 0.55 -15.89
N PHE A 117 4.98 1.61 -15.95
CA PHE A 117 3.64 1.62 -15.36
C PHE A 117 2.55 1.09 -16.29
N GLY A 118 2.61 1.37 -17.59
CA GLY A 118 1.49 1.18 -18.54
C GLY A 118 0.45 2.30 -18.50
N ARG A 119 0.83 3.49 -18.01
CA ARG A 119 -0.01 4.70 -17.93
C ARG A 119 0.83 5.93 -18.26
N TYR A 120 0.18 6.98 -18.75
CA TYR A 120 0.80 8.28 -18.92
C TYR A 120 1.02 8.94 -17.55
N LYS A 121 2.21 9.52 -17.34
CA LYS A 121 2.59 10.09 -16.04
C LYS A 121 1.75 11.31 -15.70
N GLU A 122 1.52 12.19 -16.66
CA GLU A 122 0.80 13.45 -16.46
C GLU A 122 -0.70 13.21 -16.22
N SER A 123 -1.41 12.65 -17.20
CA SER A 123 -2.86 12.45 -17.13
C SER A 123 -3.24 11.32 -16.17
N GLY A 124 -2.38 10.30 -16.03
CA GLY A 124 -2.71 9.04 -15.37
C GLY A 124 -3.54 8.10 -16.23
N ALA A 125 -3.88 8.46 -17.47
CA ALA A 125 -4.66 7.61 -18.36
C ALA A 125 -3.87 6.36 -18.78
N PRO A 126 -4.52 5.22 -19.01
CA PRO A 126 -3.85 4.08 -19.63
C PRO A 126 -3.48 4.39 -21.08
N PHE A 127 -2.51 3.65 -21.63
CA PHE A 127 -2.08 3.84 -23.01
C PHE A 127 -3.24 3.70 -24.01
N GLY A 128 -3.25 4.60 -25.00
CA GLY A 128 -4.33 4.70 -26.00
C GLY A 128 -5.61 5.38 -25.52
N LYS A 129 -5.65 5.88 -24.28
CA LYS A 129 -6.80 6.59 -23.69
C LYS A 129 -6.44 8.03 -23.30
N LYS A 130 -7.43 8.83 -22.88
CA LYS A 130 -7.24 10.26 -22.58
C LYS A 130 -7.43 10.58 -21.10
N ASP A 131 -8.39 9.93 -20.46
CA ASP A 131 -8.77 10.22 -19.09
C ASP A 131 -8.25 9.16 -18.11
N GLU A 132 -7.91 9.60 -16.89
CA GLU A 132 -7.34 8.76 -15.83
C GLU A 132 -8.16 7.46 -15.58
N PHE A 133 -9.47 7.62 -15.59
CA PHE A 133 -10.44 6.58 -15.25
C PHE A 133 -10.96 5.81 -16.46
N ASP A 134 -10.42 6.07 -17.66
CA ASP A 134 -10.73 5.26 -18.83
C ASP A 134 -10.35 3.79 -18.58
N GLU A 135 -11.13 2.89 -19.19
CA GLU A 135 -10.90 1.47 -19.04
C GLU A 135 -9.55 1.05 -19.63
N VAL A 136 -8.76 0.33 -18.82
CA VAL A 136 -7.48 -0.25 -19.26
C VAL A 136 -7.75 -1.41 -20.21
N ASP A 137 -7.26 -1.27 -21.44
CA ASP A 137 -7.14 -2.33 -22.44
C ASP A 137 -5.74 -2.96 -22.34
N LEU A 138 -5.66 -4.21 -21.89
CA LEU A 138 -4.37 -4.86 -21.62
C LEU A 138 -3.52 -5.04 -22.89
N ASP A 139 -4.13 -5.15 -24.06
CA ASP A 139 -3.42 -5.37 -25.33
C ASP A 139 -2.60 -4.14 -25.78
N LEU A 140 -2.93 -2.96 -25.22
CA LEU A 140 -2.20 -1.71 -25.47
C LEU A 140 -1.05 -1.46 -24.49
N LEU A 141 -0.91 -2.28 -23.44
CA LEU A 141 0.10 -2.11 -22.39
C LEU A 141 1.30 -3.03 -22.65
N PRO A 142 2.54 -2.58 -22.34
CA PRO A 142 3.72 -3.46 -22.35
C PRO A 142 3.48 -4.70 -21.50
N VAL A 143 3.97 -5.85 -21.98
CA VAL A 143 3.72 -7.17 -21.38
C VAL A 143 4.20 -7.28 -19.94
N ASP A 144 5.24 -6.52 -19.59
CA ASP A 144 5.91 -6.47 -18.28
C ASP A 144 5.54 -5.21 -17.47
N SER A 145 4.57 -4.40 -17.95
CA SER A 145 4.16 -3.19 -17.23
C SER A 145 3.36 -3.51 -15.97
N HIS A 146 3.60 -2.72 -14.92
CA HIS A 146 3.03 -2.92 -13.58
C HIS A 146 1.50 -3.01 -13.60
N VAL A 147 0.81 -2.11 -14.32
CA VAL A 147 -0.66 -2.10 -14.38
C VAL A 147 -1.20 -3.33 -15.10
N ARG A 148 -0.53 -3.80 -16.17
CA ARG A 148 -0.95 -4.99 -16.90
C ARG A 148 -0.85 -6.22 -16.00
N LEU A 149 0.33 -6.46 -15.44
CA LEU A 149 0.62 -7.61 -14.58
C LEU A 149 -0.26 -7.64 -13.33
N ALA A 150 -0.58 -6.47 -12.74
CA ALA A 150 -1.51 -6.42 -11.61
C ALA A 150 -2.96 -6.73 -12.03
N LYS A 151 -3.40 -6.21 -13.18
CA LYS A 151 -4.81 -6.31 -13.63
C LYS A 151 -5.15 -7.69 -14.20
N GLU A 152 -4.23 -8.34 -14.92
CA GLU A 152 -4.47 -9.67 -15.52
C GLU A 152 -4.72 -10.78 -14.48
N VAL A 153 -4.20 -10.62 -13.26
CA VAL A 153 -4.44 -11.55 -12.14
C VAL A 153 -5.91 -11.56 -11.73
N ASN A 154 -6.64 -10.47 -11.98
CA ASN A 154 -8.06 -10.30 -11.67
C ASN A 154 -8.40 -10.63 -10.20
N LYS A 155 -7.55 -10.16 -9.29
CA LYS A 155 -7.73 -10.25 -7.83
C LYS A 155 -7.67 -8.85 -7.22
N PRO A 156 -8.83 -8.21 -6.96
CA PRO A 156 -8.83 -6.85 -6.47
C PRO A 156 -8.28 -6.77 -5.04
N ILE A 157 -7.54 -5.70 -4.79
CA ILE A 157 -7.07 -5.29 -3.47
C ILE A 157 -7.33 -3.79 -3.34
N TYR A 158 -7.57 -3.30 -2.12
CA TYR A 158 -7.73 -1.88 -1.87
C TYR A 158 -6.42 -1.30 -1.35
N ARG A 159 -5.71 -0.52 -2.19
CA ARG A 159 -4.41 0.07 -1.82
C ARG A 159 -4.59 1.40 -1.12
N ARG A 160 -3.93 1.59 0.02
CA ARG A 160 -3.94 2.84 0.79
C ARG A 160 -2.54 3.15 1.33
N SER A 161 -1.61 3.24 0.39
CA SER A 161 -0.18 3.38 0.65
C SER A 161 0.22 4.80 1.03
N TYR A 162 1.40 4.94 1.63
CA TYR A 162 2.04 6.23 1.92
C TYR A 162 3.47 6.22 1.42
N SER A 163 3.98 7.33 0.91
CA SER A 163 5.40 7.49 0.68
C SER A 163 6.17 7.63 2.00
N TYR A 164 7.46 7.32 2.01
CA TYR A 164 8.33 7.57 3.16
C TYR A 164 9.67 8.17 2.73
N SER A 165 10.29 8.90 3.65
CA SER A 165 11.66 9.39 3.57
C SER A 165 12.28 9.28 4.96
N ASP A 166 13.35 8.50 5.09
CA ASP A 166 13.92 8.07 6.37
C ASP A 166 15.45 8.29 6.41
N GLY A 167 15.88 9.44 5.88
CA GLY A 167 17.28 9.83 5.84
C GLY A 167 18.07 9.18 4.71
N ILE A 168 19.26 8.66 5.02
CA ILE A 168 20.26 8.17 4.04
C ILE A 168 20.60 6.72 4.33
N VAL A 169 20.67 5.90 3.28
CA VAL A 169 21.22 4.54 3.37
C VAL A 169 22.74 4.61 3.42
N GLU A 170 23.33 4.33 4.59
CA GLU A 170 24.78 4.43 4.82
C GLU A 170 25.64 3.75 3.76
N LYS A 171 25.19 2.60 3.23
CA LYS A 171 25.95 1.80 2.26
C LYS A 171 26.02 2.43 0.86
N THR A 172 25.00 3.18 0.46
CA THR A 172 24.89 3.72 -0.91
C THR A 172 25.03 5.24 -0.94
N GLY A 173 24.82 5.92 0.19
CA GLY A 173 24.76 7.38 0.28
C GLY A 173 23.50 7.98 -0.35
N GLN A 174 22.55 7.15 -0.79
CA GLN A 174 21.28 7.56 -1.39
C GLN A 174 20.20 7.77 -0.33
N PHE A 175 19.15 8.51 -0.67
CA PHE A 175 18.00 8.68 0.22
C PHE A 175 17.31 7.33 0.51
N ASP A 176 17.03 7.03 1.79
CA ASP A 176 16.11 5.94 2.14
C ASP A 176 14.69 6.43 1.94
N THR A 177 14.20 6.30 0.72
CA THR A 177 12.85 6.73 0.33
C THR A 177 12.11 5.58 -0.32
N GLY A 178 10.79 5.67 -0.29
CA GLY A 178 9.98 4.65 -0.95
C GLY A 178 8.51 4.73 -0.65
N LEU A 179 7.87 3.57 -0.69
CA LEU A 179 6.45 3.37 -0.45
C LEU A 179 6.24 2.40 0.72
N LEU A 180 5.49 2.85 1.71
CA LEU A 180 4.77 2.01 2.66
C LEU A 180 3.53 1.51 1.96
N PHE A 181 3.70 0.42 1.23
CA PHE A 181 2.59 -0.22 0.56
C PHE A 181 1.69 -0.87 1.60
N LEU A 182 0.43 -0.45 1.60
CA LEU A 182 -0.61 -0.98 2.47
C LEU A 182 -1.77 -1.38 1.57
N ALA A 183 -2.19 -2.64 1.65
CA ALA A 183 -3.35 -3.12 0.94
C ALA A 183 -4.30 -3.84 1.88
N PHE A 184 -5.59 -3.63 1.66
CA PHE A 184 -6.67 -4.26 2.38
C PHE A 184 -7.44 -5.18 1.45
N GLN A 185 -7.69 -6.39 1.91
CA GLN A 185 -8.40 -7.40 1.13
C GLN A 185 -9.17 -8.36 2.04
N ARG A 186 -10.31 -8.82 1.56
CA ARG A 186 -11.14 -9.83 2.22
C ARG A 186 -10.45 -11.19 2.33
N ASN A 187 -9.53 -11.49 1.43
CA ASN A 187 -8.76 -12.74 1.44
C ASN A 187 -7.31 -12.43 1.05
N PRO A 188 -6.32 -12.80 1.89
CA PRO A 188 -4.90 -12.53 1.63
C PRO A 188 -4.37 -13.16 0.34
N ASP A 189 -4.99 -14.24 -0.16
CA ASP A 189 -4.67 -14.84 -1.46
C ASP A 189 -4.71 -13.83 -2.61
N SER A 190 -5.56 -12.81 -2.52
CA SER A 190 -5.65 -11.75 -3.53
C SER A 190 -4.35 -10.97 -3.64
N PHE A 191 -3.79 -10.54 -2.51
CA PHE A 191 -2.51 -9.86 -2.47
C PHE A 191 -1.36 -10.79 -2.87
N VAL A 192 -1.36 -12.03 -2.37
CA VAL A 192 -0.30 -13.01 -2.68
C VAL A 192 -0.20 -13.25 -4.18
N LYS A 193 -1.32 -13.51 -4.87
CA LYS A 193 -1.34 -13.75 -6.32
C LYS A 193 -0.85 -12.56 -7.12
N VAL A 194 -1.29 -11.35 -6.77
CA VAL A 194 -0.82 -10.12 -7.42
C VAL A 194 0.69 -9.95 -7.21
N GLN A 195 1.16 -10.06 -5.96
CA GLN A 195 2.57 -9.90 -5.63
C GLN A 195 3.46 -10.98 -6.27
N THR A 196 2.99 -12.22 -6.40
CA THR A 196 3.70 -13.30 -7.08
C THR A 196 3.85 -12.99 -8.57
N ASN A 197 2.79 -12.50 -9.23
CA ASN A 197 2.87 -12.14 -10.64
C ASN A 197 3.85 -10.98 -10.86
N LEU A 198 3.74 -9.92 -10.06
CA LEU A 198 4.64 -8.76 -10.13
C LEU A 198 6.09 -9.16 -9.83
N GLY A 199 6.33 -9.98 -8.80
CA GLY A 199 7.67 -10.40 -8.42
C GLY A 199 8.40 -11.24 -9.47
N ALA A 200 7.68 -11.84 -10.42
CA ALA A 200 8.27 -12.68 -11.45
C ALA A 200 8.73 -11.89 -12.69
N GLN A 201 8.02 -10.82 -13.06
CA GLN A 201 8.16 -10.21 -14.39
C GLN A 201 8.07 -8.68 -14.43
N ASP A 202 7.69 -8.02 -13.33
CA ASP A 202 7.40 -6.58 -13.36
C ASP A 202 8.65 -5.75 -13.63
N LYS A 203 8.58 -4.90 -14.65
CA LYS A 203 9.63 -3.94 -15.01
C LYS A 203 9.93 -2.98 -13.86
N MET A 204 8.97 -2.71 -12.97
CA MET A 204 9.17 -1.88 -11.80
C MET A 204 10.26 -2.42 -10.86
N ASN A 205 10.56 -3.72 -10.88
CA ASN A 205 11.58 -4.34 -10.05
C ASN A 205 13.00 -3.77 -10.30
N GLU A 206 13.25 -3.12 -11.44
CA GLU A 206 14.50 -2.39 -11.70
C GLU A 206 14.68 -1.17 -10.77
N TYR A 207 13.58 -0.59 -10.29
CA TYR A 207 13.56 0.69 -9.57
C TYR A 207 13.18 0.55 -8.10
N VAL A 208 12.82 -0.66 -7.65
CA VAL A 208 12.36 -0.87 -6.28
C VAL A 208 12.96 -2.12 -5.64
N THR A 209 12.93 -2.17 -4.31
CA THR A 209 13.24 -3.40 -3.57
C THR A 209 12.35 -3.51 -2.34
N HIS A 210 11.74 -4.68 -2.18
CA HIS A 210 10.97 -5.01 -0.98
C HIS A 210 11.91 -5.36 0.19
N ILE A 211 11.95 -4.51 1.21
CA ILE A 211 12.87 -4.64 2.34
C ILE A 211 12.17 -4.91 3.68
N GLY A 212 10.85 -4.69 3.76
CA GLY A 212 10.03 -5.07 4.90
C GLY A 212 8.70 -5.69 4.46
N SER A 213 8.09 -6.51 5.32
CA SER A 213 6.82 -7.20 5.03
C SER A 213 6.00 -7.47 6.28
N GLY A 214 4.68 -7.44 6.18
CA GLY A 214 3.76 -7.87 7.22
C GLY A 214 2.42 -8.31 6.64
N LEU A 215 1.72 -9.20 7.33
CA LEU A 215 0.35 -9.58 7.01
C LEU A 215 -0.41 -9.69 8.32
N PHE A 216 -1.46 -8.89 8.47
CA PHE A 216 -2.21 -8.77 9.72
C PHE A 216 -3.69 -8.99 9.47
N ALA A 217 -4.36 -9.62 10.43
CA ALA A 217 -5.81 -9.68 10.50
C ALA A 217 -6.32 -8.47 11.27
N CYS A 218 -7.18 -7.67 10.65
CA CYS A 218 -7.77 -6.48 11.24
C CYS A 218 -9.19 -6.78 11.72
N PHE A 219 -9.44 -6.54 13.01
CA PHE A 219 -10.76 -6.67 13.60
C PHE A 219 -11.80 -5.80 12.91
N ALA A 220 -13.07 -6.23 13.00
CA ALA A 220 -14.21 -5.42 12.64
C ALA A 220 -14.34 -4.17 13.53
N GLY A 221 -15.21 -3.24 13.10
CA GLY A 221 -15.57 -2.08 13.90
C GLY A 221 -16.17 -2.45 15.27
N VAL A 222 -16.02 -1.55 16.24
CA VAL A 222 -16.45 -1.74 17.63
C VAL A 222 -17.77 -1.02 17.87
N LYS A 223 -18.75 -1.67 18.53
CA LYS A 223 -19.98 -1.01 18.97
C LYS A 223 -19.81 -0.37 20.35
N LYS A 224 -20.70 0.57 20.69
CA LYS A 224 -20.72 1.20 22.01
C LYS A 224 -20.86 0.12 23.11
N GLY A 225 -19.88 0.06 24.01
CA GLY A 225 -19.83 -0.91 25.10
C GLY A 225 -18.95 -2.13 24.84
N GLU A 226 -18.45 -2.31 23.62
CA GLU A 226 -17.50 -3.37 23.23
C GLU A 226 -16.06 -2.85 23.17
N TYR A 227 -15.08 -3.74 22.98
CA TYR A 227 -13.67 -3.39 22.72
C TYR A 227 -13.11 -4.09 21.46
N LEU A 228 -12.00 -3.56 20.93
CA LEU A 228 -11.32 -4.14 19.76
C LEU A 228 -10.89 -5.59 20.04
N GLY A 229 -11.34 -6.52 19.18
CA GLY A 229 -10.99 -7.94 19.29
C GLY A 229 -11.81 -8.73 20.30
N GLN A 230 -12.84 -8.16 20.92
CA GLN A 230 -13.65 -8.86 21.93
C GLN A 230 -14.13 -10.25 21.46
N LYS A 231 -14.66 -10.37 20.23
CA LYS A 231 -15.13 -11.65 19.65
C LYS A 231 -14.05 -12.73 19.47
N LEU A 232 -12.77 -12.37 19.49
CA LEU A 232 -11.67 -13.33 19.41
C LEU A 232 -11.35 -13.90 20.79
N PHE A 233 -11.49 -13.08 21.84
CA PHE A 233 -11.04 -13.41 23.19
C PHE A 233 -12.18 -13.93 24.09
N GLU A 234 -13.43 -13.79 23.66
CA GLU A 234 -14.67 -14.21 24.34
C GLU A 234 -15.61 -14.93 23.36
#